data_AF-A0A7S0UFS6-F1
#
_entry.id   AF-A0A7S0UFS6-F1
#
_cell.length_a   1.000
_cell.length_b   1.000
_cell.length_c   1.000
_cell.angle_alpha   90.00
_cell.angle_beta   90.00
_cell.angle_gamma   90.00
#
_symmetry.space_group_name_H-M   'P 1'
#
loop_
_entity.id
_entity.type
_entity.pdbx_description
1 polymer ?
#
loop_
_entity_poly.entity_id
_entity_poly.type
_entity_poly.pdbx_seq_one_letter_code
_entity_poly.pdbx_strand_id
1 'polypeptide(L)'
;GGSVSYITPFLDGKPLIQHSYRLNAGGGTCTSALSQLMSLRWPAHRSTATVLNANHVKETFCYTARSSYSEELKTFEDLASYREKSIRIQLPYTEKEVPTLTEEDLERRKRQRTEAADRLREMARAKREASMEGLRGSIR
;
A
#
# COMPACT_ATOMS: atom_id res chain seq x y z
N GLY A 1 -6.33 -10.44 -23.16
CA GLY A 1 -5.24 -9.61 -22.61
C GLY A 1 -5.80 -8.46 -21.78
N GLY A 2 -4.97 -7.88 -20.90
CA GLY A 2 -5.36 -6.81 -19.98
C GLY A 2 -6.28 -7.28 -18.86
N SER A 3 -7.59 -7.26 -19.10
CA SER A 3 -8.62 -7.57 -18.11
C SER A 3 -9.06 -9.04 -18.11
N VAL A 4 -9.15 -9.66 -19.29
CA VAL A 4 -9.66 -11.03 -19.45
C VAL A 4 -8.90 -11.79 -20.53
N SER A 5 -8.96 -13.12 -20.50
CA SER A 5 -8.33 -14.00 -21.48
C SER A 5 -9.39 -14.85 -22.17
N TYR A 6 -9.26 -15.01 -23.48
CA TYR A 6 -10.21 -15.76 -24.29
C TYR A 6 -9.50 -16.96 -24.91
N ILE A 7 -10.18 -18.10 -24.92
CA ILE A 7 -9.75 -19.32 -25.61
C ILE A 7 -10.81 -19.60 -26.66
N THR A 8 -10.45 -19.50 -27.94
CA THR A 8 -11.36 -19.74 -29.06
C THR A 8 -10.76 -20.80 -29.98
N PRO A 9 -11.35 -21.99 -30.06
CA PRO A 9 -10.91 -23.02 -30.98
C PRO A 9 -11.28 -22.67 -32.42
N PHE A 10 -10.43 -23.07 -33.36
CA PHE A 10 -10.65 -22.91 -34.80
C PHE A 10 -10.70 -24.30 -35.45
N LEU A 11 -11.63 -24.47 -36.38
CA LEU A 11 -11.76 -25.66 -37.22
C LEU A 11 -11.94 -25.22 -38.67
N ASP A 12 -11.12 -25.74 -39.58
CA ASP A 12 -11.13 -25.37 -41.00
C ASP A 12 -11.10 -23.85 -41.25
N GLY A 13 -10.32 -23.12 -40.45
CA GLY A 13 -10.18 -21.66 -40.52
C GLY A 13 -11.38 -20.88 -39.96
N LYS A 14 -12.40 -21.54 -39.42
CA LYS A 14 -13.58 -20.90 -38.82
C LYS A 14 -13.51 -20.94 -37.29
N PRO A 15 -13.76 -19.82 -36.59
CA PRO A 15 -13.82 -19.81 -35.13
C PRO A 15 -15.09 -20.50 -34.64
N LEU A 16 -14.95 -21.42 -33.70
CA LEU A 16 -16.08 -22.10 -33.06
C LEU A 16 -16.52 -21.34 -31.81
N ILE A 17 -17.29 -20.27 -32.01
CA ILE A 17 -17.70 -19.34 -30.93
C ILE A 17 -18.48 -20.06 -29.80
N GLN A 18 -19.30 -21.05 -30.14
CA GLN A 18 -20.05 -21.85 -29.16
C GLN A 18 -19.16 -22.68 -28.24
N HIS A 19 -17.91 -22.93 -28.65
CA HIS A 19 -16.89 -23.65 -27.88
C HIS A 19 -15.78 -22.72 -27.36
N SER A 20 -16.00 -21.41 -27.40
CA SER A 20 -15.10 -20.44 -26.80
C SER A 20 -15.30 -20.33 -25.30
N TYR A 21 -14.21 -20.15 -24.57
CA TYR A 21 -14.21 -19.90 -23.13
C TYR A 21 -13.63 -18.52 -22.81
N ARG A 22 -14.28 -17.82 -21.89
CA ARG A 22 -13.77 -16.57 -21.31
C ARG A 22 -13.27 -16.84 -19.89
N LEU A 23 -12.00 -16.59 -19.68
CA LEU A 23 -11.40 -16.56 -18.36
C LEU A 23 -11.41 -15.11 -17.84
N ASN A 24 -12.04 -14.91 -16.68
CA ASN A 24 -12.06 -13.62 -15.98
C ASN A 24 -10.73 -13.34 -15.24
N ALA A 25 -9.62 -13.66 -15.89
CA ALA A 25 -8.28 -13.34 -15.44
C ALA A 25 -7.45 -12.89 -16.64
N GLY A 26 -6.78 -11.76 -16.47
CA GLY A 26 -5.84 -11.20 -17.44
C GLY A 26 -4.59 -10.70 -16.74
N GLY A 27 -3.69 -10.10 -17.52
CA GLY A 27 -2.44 -9.55 -16.99
C GLY A 27 -2.64 -8.50 -15.90
N GLY A 28 -3.72 -7.71 -15.97
CA GLY A 28 -4.09 -6.72 -14.95
C GLY A 28 -4.48 -7.35 -13.62
N THR A 29 -5.19 -8.49 -13.65
CA THR A 29 -5.49 -9.28 -12.44
C THR A 29 -4.19 -9.75 -11.78
N CYS A 30 -3.24 -10.27 -12.58
CA CYS A 30 -1.93 -10.70 -12.07
C CYS A 30 -1.12 -9.53 -11.49
N THR A 31 -1.08 -8.38 -12.19
CA THR A 31 -0.41 -7.17 -11.72
C THR A 31 -1.01 -6.66 -10.40
N SER A 32 -2.34 -6.65 -10.29
CA SER A 32 -3.04 -6.23 -9.07
C SER A 32 -2.72 -7.16 -7.90
N ALA A 33 -2.76 -8.48 -8.13
CA ALA A 33 -2.40 -9.47 -7.12
C ALA A 33 -0.93 -9.29 -6.65
N LEU A 34 0.01 -9.06 -7.58
CA LEU A 34 1.41 -8.82 -7.24
C LEU A 34 1.59 -7.55 -6.41
N SER A 35 0.92 -6.45 -6.77
CA SER A 35 0.93 -5.19 -5.99
C SER A 35 0.44 -5.40 -4.56
N GLN A 36 -0.62 -6.19 -4.37
CA GLN A 36 -1.15 -6.54 -3.05
C GLN A 36 -0.16 -7.40 -2.25
N LEU A 37 0.44 -8.42 -2.88
CA LEU A 37 1.45 -9.27 -2.23
C LEU A 37 2.68 -8.47 -1.78
N MET A 38 3.19 -7.57 -2.61
CA MET A 38 4.30 -6.68 -2.24
C MET A 38 3.93 -5.78 -1.05
N SER A 39 2.71 -5.22 -1.06
CA SER A 39 2.20 -4.37 0.02
C SER A 39 2.07 -5.10 1.36
N LEU A 40 1.71 -6.39 1.32
CA LEU A 40 1.63 -7.26 2.49
C LEU A 40 3.02 -7.68 2.98
N ARG A 41 3.95 -7.97 2.06
CA ARG A 41 5.30 -8.41 2.39
C ARG A 41 6.17 -7.30 3.00
N TRP A 42 5.97 -6.05 2.58
CA TRP A 42 6.70 -4.88 3.06
C TRP A 42 5.77 -3.72 3.44
N PRO A 43 5.11 -3.77 4.62
CA PRO A 43 4.16 -2.75 5.07
C PRO A 43 4.72 -1.32 5.10
N ALA A 44 5.99 -1.15 5.43
CA ALA A 44 6.67 0.13 5.50
C ALA A 44 6.88 0.80 4.13
N HIS A 45 6.86 0.01 3.05
CA HIS A 45 7.10 0.46 1.68
C HIS A 45 5.86 0.31 0.79
N ARG A 46 4.65 0.35 1.37
CA ARG A 46 3.41 0.25 0.60
C ARG A 46 3.29 1.30 -0.51
N SER A 47 3.85 2.49 -0.31
CA SER A 47 3.88 3.55 -1.32
C SER A 47 4.64 3.16 -2.59
N THR A 48 5.62 2.26 -2.50
CA THR A 48 6.40 1.81 -3.66
C THR A 48 5.74 0.66 -4.42
N ALA A 49 4.79 -0.05 -3.79
CA ALA A 49 4.08 -1.19 -4.36
C ALA A 49 2.92 -0.77 -5.29
N THR A 50 3.10 0.27 -6.10
CA THR A 50 2.09 0.76 -7.04
C THR A 50 1.81 -0.26 -8.15
N VAL A 51 0.65 -0.17 -8.79
CA VAL A 51 0.28 -1.04 -9.92
C VAL A 51 1.27 -0.91 -11.08
N LEU A 52 1.79 0.30 -11.33
CA LEU A 52 2.79 0.53 -12.38
C LEU A 52 4.09 -0.20 -12.08
N ASN A 53 4.61 -0.08 -10.85
CA ASN A 53 5.82 -0.75 -10.42
C ASN A 53 5.63 -2.27 -10.41
N ALA A 54 4.49 -2.75 -9.92
CA ALA A 54 4.13 -4.16 -9.97
C ALA A 54 4.08 -4.68 -11.42
N ASN A 55 3.55 -3.89 -12.35
CA ASN A 55 3.51 -4.28 -13.75
C ASN A 55 4.93 -4.41 -14.32
N HIS A 56 5.79 -3.42 -14.04
CA HIS A 56 7.18 -3.47 -14.45
C HIS A 56 7.90 -4.70 -13.89
N VAL A 57 7.78 -4.97 -12.58
CA VAL A 57 8.34 -6.16 -11.94
C VAL A 57 7.83 -7.44 -12.60
N LYS A 58 6.52 -7.53 -12.86
CA LYS A 58 5.91 -8.68 -13.51
C LYS A 58 6.46 -8.92 -14.91
N GLU A 59 6.53 -7.88 -15.74
CA GLU A 59 7.03 -8.02 -17.11
C GLU A 59 8.55 -8.26 -17.19
N THR A 60 9.32 -7.80 -16.19
CA THR A 60 10.79 -7.93 -16.19
C THR A 60 11.30 -9.20 -15.50
N PHE A 61 10.65 -9.63 -14.43
CA PHE A 61 11.20 -10.65 -13.53
C PHE A 61 10.32 -11.88 -13.33
N CYS A 62 9.01 -11.78 -13.59
CA CYS A 62 8.14 -12.95 -13.46
C CYS A 62 8.24 -13.83 -14.72
N TYR A 63 8.13 -15.13 -14.50
CA TYR A 63 8.13 -16.13 -15.56
C TYR A 63 7.18 -17.26 -15.18
N THR A 64 6.79 -18.06 -16.16
CA THR A 64 6.00 -19.28 -15.93
C THR A 64 6.91 -20.49 -15.83
N ALA A 65 6.64 -21.36 -14.86
CA ALA A 65 7.34 -22.62 -14.71
C ALA A 65 7.26 -23.46 -15.99
N ARG A 66 8.38 -24.05 -16.42
CA ARG A 66 8.46 -24.77 -17.71
C ARG A 66 7.88 -26.17 -17.66
N SER A 67 8.14 -26.91 -16.58
CA SER A 67 7.70 -28.30 -16.43
C SER A 67 6.56 -28.42 -15.43
N SER A 68 6.86 -28.22 -14.15
CA SER A 68 5.93 -28.41 -13.04
C SER A 68 6.15 -27.34 -11.98
N TYR A 69 5.08 -26.63 -11.64
CA TYR A 69 5.10 -25.61 -10.59
C TYR A 69 5.55 -26.17 -9.24
N SER A 70 5.13 -27.40 -8.89
CA SER A 70 5.49 -28.02 -7.62
C SER A 70 6.95 -28.42 -7.54
N GLU A 71 7.55 -28.85 -8.66
CA GLU A 71 8.98 -29.18 -8.70
C GLU A 71 9.82 -27.93 -8.59
N GLU A 72 9.44 -26.88 -9.32
CA GLU A 72 10.13 -25.60 -9.25
C GLU A 72 10.05 -24.97 -7.86
N LEU A 73 8.90 -25.04 -7.18
CA LEU A 73 8.77 -24.59 -5.80
C LEU A 73 9.76 -25.26 -4.84
N LYS A 74 9.99 -26.57 -4.98
CA LYS A 74 10.96 -27.29 -4.15
C LYS A 74 12.38 -26.76 -4.31
N THR A 75 12.73 -26.23 -5.49
CA THR A 75 14.06 -25.62 -5.68
C THR A 75 14.27 -24.37 -4.84
N PHE A 76 13.20 -23.70 -4.40
CA PHE A 76 13.30 -22.54 -3.51
C PHE A 76 13.39 -22.92 -2.02
N GLU A 77 13.28 -24.20 -1.66
CA GLU A 77 13.51 -24.68 -0.29
C GLU A 77 15.00 -24.70 0.05
N ASP A 78 15.87 -24.93 -0.94
CA ASP A 78 17.31 -24.84 -0.77
C ASP A 78 17.79 -23.38 -0.74
N LEU A 79 18.58 -23.05 0.28
CA LEU A 79 19.08 -21.69 0.53
C LEU A 79 20.03 -21.19 -0.57
N ALA A 80 20.84 -22.08 -1.15
CA ALA A 80 21.78 -21.68 -2.20
C ALA A 80 21.01 -21.31 -3.48
N SER A 81 20.11 -22.19 -3.92
CA SER A 81 19.27 -21.91 -5.09
C SER A 81 18.33 -20.72 -4.87
N TYR A 82 17.75 -20.58 -3.67
CA TYR A 82 16.93 -19.41 -3.32
C TYR A 82 17.70 -18.11 -3.49
N ARG A 83 18.94 -18.03 -3.02
CA ARG A 83 19.77 -16.81 -3.14
C ARG A 83 20.11 -16.49 -4.58
N GLU A 84 20.44 -17.50 -5.38
CA GLU A 84 20.74 -17.33 -6.80
C GLU A 84 19.54 -16.82 -7.60
N LYS A 85 18.34 -17.35 -7.31
CA LYS A 85 17.10 -16.98 -7.99
C LYS A 85 16.45 -15.71 -7.42
N SER A 86 16.86 -15.27 -6.24
CA SER A 86 16.30 -14.08 -5.60
C SER A 86 16.71 -12.80 -6.32
N ILE A 87 15.74 -11.93 -6.57
CA ILE A 87 15.95 -10.65 -7.25
C ILE A 87 15.90 -9.53 -6.22
N ARG A 88 16.93 -8.68 -6.22
CA ARG A 88 17.02 -7.50 -5.35
C ARG A 88 16.70 -6.26 -6.16
N ILE A 89 15.69 -5.52 -5.73
CA ILE A 89 15.26 -4.27 -6.36
C ILE A 89 15.60 -3.13 -5.42
N GLN A 90 16.41 -2.19 -5.89
CA GLN A 90 16.73 -0.99 -5.13
C GLN A 90 15.55 -0.02 -5.20
N LEU A 91 15.05 0.40 -4.05
CA LEU A 91 14.04 1.44 -3.96
C LEU A 91 14.70 2.83 -3.95
N PRO A 92 14.00 3.86 -4.43
CA PRO A 92 14.49 5.23 -4.32
C PRO A 92 14.71 5.57 -2.84
N TYR A 93 15.90 6.07 -2.53
CA TYR A 93 16.23 6.56 -1.20
C TYR A 93 15.84 8.03 -1.10
N THR A 94 15.02 8.36 -0.11
CA THR A 94 14.76 9.75 0.27
C THR A 94 15.51 10.00 1.57
N GLU A 95 16.50 10.89 1.52
CA GLU A 95 17.17 11.34 2.72
C GLU A 95 16.13 12.01 3.62
N LYS A 96 16.00 11.52 4.85
CA LYS A 96 15.13 12.17 5.83
C LYS A 96 15.82 13.48 6.18
N GLU A 97 15.28 14.59 5.68
CA GLU A 97 15.64 15.91 6.20
C GLU A 97 15.45 15.86 7.71
N VAL A 98 16.55 15.81 8.46
CA VAL A 98 16.52 16.04 9.88
C VAL A 98 16.18 17.52 10.00
N PRO A 99 15.00 17.90 10.51
CA PRO A 99 14.73 19.31 10.72
C PRO A 99 15.76 19.78 11.75
N THR A 100 16.77 20.52 11.30
CA THR A 100 17.64 21.32 12.15
C THR A 100 16.78 22.44 12.70
N LEU A 101 15.92 22.11 13.66
CA LEU A 101 15.17 23.10 14.40
C LEU A 101 16.20 23.90 15.19
N THR A 102 16.37 25.16 14.85
CA THR A 102 17.14 26.12 15.66
C THR A 102 16.46 26.27 17.02
N GLU A 103 17.23 26.59 18.06
CA GLU A 103 16.69 26.73 19.43
C GLU A 103 15.54 27.76 19.49
N GLU A 104 15.61 28.81 18.67
CA GLU A 104 14.56 29.84 18.55
C GLU A 104 13.22 29.28 18.03
N ASP A 105 13.25 28.38 17.05
CA ASP A 105 12.04 27.75 16.51
C ASP A 105 11.42 26.76 17.52
N LEU A 106 12.25 26.14 18.36
CA LEU A 106 11.82 25.27 19.44
C LEU A 106 11.12 26.08 20.54
N GLU A 107 11.66 27.26 20.89
CA GLU A 107 11.02 28.18 21.83
C GLU A 107 9.69 28.72 21.31
N ARG A 108 9.62 29.13 20.04
CA ARG A 108 8.38 29.66 19.44
C ARG A 108 7.26 28.63 19.49
N ARG A 109 7.57 27.35 19.22
CA ARG A 109 6.60 26.24 19.32
C ARG A 109 6.19 25.96 20.76
N LYS A 110 7.10 26.05 21.73
CA LYS A 110 6.76 25.94 23.16
C LYS A 110 5.81 27.05 23.58
N ARG A 111 6.07 28.31 23.22
CA ARG A 111 5.20 29.47 23.52
C ARG A 111 3.81 29.32 22.89
N GLN A 112 3.74 28.94 21.62
CA GLN A 112 2.45 28.69 20.96
C GLN A 112 1.67 27.55 21.62
N ARG A 113 2.35 26.49 22.08
CA ARG A 113 1.71 25.37 22.78
C ARG A 113 1.20 25.77 24.17
N THR A 114 1.96 26.58 24.91
CA THR A 114 1.52 27.09 26.22
C THR A 114 0.33 28.02 26.08
N GLU A 115 0.37 28.98 25.14
CA GLU A 115 -0.74 29.91 24.88
C GLU A 115 -2.01 29.17 24.44
N ALA A 116 -1.89 28.17 23.56
CA ALA A 116 -3.02 27.36 23.13
C ALA A 116 -3.62 26.54 24.29
N ALA A 117 -2.77 26.00 25.18
CA ALA A 117 -3.22 25.26 26.36
C ALA A 117 -3.95 26.17 27.36
N ASP A 118 -3.47 27.40 27.57
CA ASP A 118 -4.09 28.34 28.50
C ASP A 118 -5.43 28.87 27.98
N ARG A 119 -5.53 29.20 26.68
CA ARG A 119 -6.82 29.52 26.04
C ARG A 119 -7.85 28.39 26.21
N LEU A 120 -7.42 27.14 26.07
CA LEU A 120 -8.30 25.99 26.25
C LEU A 120 -8.78 25.85 27.70
N ARG A 121 -7.91 26.14 28.69
CA ARG A 121 -8.27 26.13 30.11
C ARG A 121 -9.26 27.23 30.45
N GLU A 122 -9.10 28.43 29.89
CA GLU A 122 -10.04 29.54 30.08
C GLU A 122 -11.42 29.21 29.51
N MET A 123 -11.48 28.70 28.27
CA MET A 123 -12.74 28.24 27.68
C MET A 123 -13.42 27.15 28.52
N ALA A 124 -12.63 26.22 29.08
CA ALA A 124 -13.15 25.18 29.96
C ALA A 124 -13.64 25.73 31.31
N ARG A 125 -13.07 26.81 31.84
CA ARG A 125 -13.55 27.50 33.05
C ARG A 125 -14.84 28.26 32.76
N ALA A 126 -14.87 29.07 31.71
CA ALA A 126 -16.06 29.82 31.30
C ALA A 126 -17.27 28.90 31.04
N LYS A 127 -17.04 27.75 30.39
CA LYS A 127 -18.10 26.75 30.16
C LYS A 127 -18.63 26.12 31.46
N ARG A 128 -17.75 25.89 32.46
CA ARG A 128 -18.16 25.40 33.78
C ARG A 128 -18.98 26.45 34.53
N GLU A 129 -18.55 27.70 34.49
CA GLU A 129 -19.25 28.81 35.15
C GLU A 129 -20.65 29.04 34.56
N ALA A 130 -20.76 29.09 33.23
CA ALA A 130 -22.05 29.19 32.54
C ALA A 130 -22.99 28.01 32.87
N SER A 131 -22.46 26.79 32.97
CA SER A 131 -23.24 25.61 33.36
C SER A 131 -23.73 25.70 34.81
N MET A 132 -22.90 26.22 35.73
CA MET A 132 -23.27 26.42 37.14
C MET A 132 -24.32 27.54 37.29
N GLU A 133 -24.22 28.60 36.49
CA GLU A 133 -25.18 29.70 36.48
C GLU A 133 -26.54 29.27 35.91
N GLY A 134 -26.56 28.48 34.83
CA GLY A 134 -27.79 27.89 34.30
C GLY A 134 -28.51 26.98 35.28
N LEU A 135 -27.76 26.18 36.06
CA LEU A 135 -28.32 25.34 37.13
C LEU A 135 -28.90 26.19 38.27
N ARG A 136 -28.26 27.31 38.64
CA ARG A 136 -28.77 28.24 39.66
C ARG A 136 -30.03 28.97 39.22
N GLY A 137 -30.13 29.32 37.94
CA GLY A 137 -31.33 29.94 37.36
C GLY A 137 -32.55 29.02 37.30
N SER A 138 -32.34 27.70 37.22
CA SER A 138 -33.43 26.70 37.16
C SER A 138 -34.00 26.31 38.54
N ILE A 139 -33.39 26.76 39.64
CA ILE A 139 -33.81 26.47 41.03
C ILE A 139 -34.62 27.65 41.62
N ARG A 140 -34.96 28.66 40.82
CA ARG A 140 -35.74 29.83 41.25
C ARG A 140 -37.15 29.84 40.66
#